data_AF-A0A3S2CDL5-F1
#
_entry.id   AF-A0A3S2CDL5-F1
#
_cell.length_a   1.000
_cell.length_b   1.000
_cell.length_c   1.000
_cell.angle_alpha   90.00
_cell.angle_beta   90.00
_cell.angle_gamma   90.00
#
_symmetry.space_group_name_H-M   'P 1'
#
loop_
_entity.id
_entity.type
_entity.pdbx_description
1 polymer ?
#
loop_
_entity_poly.entity_id
_entity_poly.type
_entity_poly.pdbx_seq_one_letter_code
_entity_poly.pdbx_strand_id
1 'polypeptide(L)' 'MASVKSASKPKKKATAATKAEERPARLADYLLARAPAEDIATYEAADLERAADLAGKAIAVHKKGECVVAVDADS' A
#
# COMPACT_ATOMS: atom_id res chain seq x y z
N MET A 1 12.54 -55.81 -11.59
CA MET A 1 12.49 -55.56 -13.05
C MET A 1 11.51 -54.43 -13.33
N ALA A 2 11.81 -53.65 -14.38
CA ALA A 2 10.97 -52.66 -15.06
C ALA A 2 10.68 -51.31 -14.35
N SER A 3 11.55 -50.36 -14.68
CA SER A 3 11.34 -48.92 -14.64
C SER A 3 10.14 -48.49 -15.51
N VAL A 4 9.43 -47.44 -15.11
CA VAL A 4 8.73 -46.57 -16.06
C VAL A 4 9.11 -45.11 -15.79
N LYS A 5 9.89 -44.61 -16.74
CA LYS A 5 10.32 -43.23 -16.91
C LYS A 5 9.20 -42.46 -17.60
N SER A 6 8.86 -41.27 -17.11
CA SER A 6 8.15 -40.27 -17.91
C SER A 6 8.63 -38.88 -17.54
N ALA A 7 9.35 -38.29 -18.48
CA ALA A 7 9.76 -36.91 -18.50
C ALA A 7 8.64 -36.08 -19.13
N SER A 8 8.26 -34.97 -18.49
CA SER A 8 7.54 -33.84 -19.13
C SER A 8 7.53 -32.63 -18.18
N LYS A 9 8.35 -31.61 -18.48
CA LYS A 9 8.06 -30.18 -18.20
C LYS A 9 7.51 -29.60 -19.52
N PRO A 10 6.75 -28.48 -19.59
CA PRO A 10 6.81 -27.32 -18.69
C PRO A 10 5.47 -26.56 -18.41
N LYS A 11 5.58 -25.47 -17.64
CA LYS A 11 4.66 -24.32 -17.49
C LYS A 11 3.37 -24.48 -16.66
N LYS A 12 3.45 -24.04 -15.40
CA LYS A 12 2.69 -22.88 -14.92
C LYS A 12 3.38 -22.33 -13.66
N LYS A 13 4.05 -21.18 -13.76
CA LYS A 13 4.42 -20.41 -12.57
C LYS A 13 3.11 -19.89 -11.99
N ALA A 14 2.65 -20.55 -10.94
CA ALA A 14 1.63 -20.00 -10.07
C ALA A 14 2.21 -18.77 -9.37
N THR A 15 1.45 -17.69 -9.47
CA THR A 15 1.47 -16.48 -8.66
C THR A 15 1.75 -16.76 -7.18
N ALA A 16 2.70 -16.05 -6.58
CA ALA A 16 2.58 -15.56 -5.21
C ALA A 16 3.68 -14.54 -4.91
N ALA A 17 3.22 -13.40 -4.39
CA ALA A 17 3.92 -12.47 -3.52
C ALA A 17 5.10 -11.70 -4.14
N THR A 18 4.75 -10.52 -4.65
CA THR A 18 5.37 -9.26 -4.25
C THR A 18 5.88 -9.31 -2.80
N LYS A 19 7.11 -9.76 -2.62
CA LYS A 19 7.96 -9.35 -1.49
C LYS A 19 8.95 -8.35 -2.06
N ALA A 20 8.44 -7.15 -2.37
CA ALA A 20 9.30 -5.99 -2.30
C ALA A 20 9.58 -5.83 -0.80
N GLU A 21 10.77 -6.25 -0.40
CA GLU A 21 11.27 -6.06 0.96
C GLU A 21 11.02 -4.62 1.38
N GLU A 22 10.27 -4.50 2.48
CA GLU A 22 9.93 -3.28 3.18
C GLU A 22 11.21 -2.49 3.48
N ARG A 23 11.60 -1.59 2.56
CA ARG A 23 11.98 -0.26 3.03
C ARG A 23 10.82 0.23 3.90
N PRO A 24 11.05 0.99 4.97
CA PRO A 24 9.95 1.70 5.62
C PRO A 24 9.29 2.54 4.53
N ALA A 25 8.21 2.01 3.96
CA ALA A 25 7.56 2.61 2.81
C ALA A 25 7.14 3.98 3.31
N ARG A 26 7.50 5.03 2.57
CA ARG A 26 7.08 6.36 2.97
C ARG A 26 5.56 6.31 3.09
N LEU A 27 5.01 6.98 4.09
CA LEU A 27 3.56 6.95 4.32
C LEU A 27 2.79 7.31 3.03
N ALA A 28 3.35 8.21 2.21
CA ALA A 28 2.87 8.51 0.86
C ALA A 28 2.73 7.27 -0.04
N ASP A 29 3.77 6.44 -0.15
CA ASP A 29 3.76 5.22 -0.97
C ASP A 29 2.67 4.25 -0.50
N TYR A 30 2.50 4.13 0.82
CA TYR A 30 1.46 3.30 1.41
C TYR A 30 0.06 3.80 1.08
N LEU A 31 -0.17 5.12 1.19
CA LEU A 31 -1.45 5.73 0.88
C LEU A 31 -1.78 5.63 -0.62
N LEU A 32 -0.81 5.89 -1.50
CA LEU A 32 -0.99 5.77 -2.95
C LEU A 32 -1.27 4.34 -3.40
N ALA A 33 -0.65 3.34 -2.76
CA ALA A 33 -0.93 1.94 -3.05
C ALA A 33 -2.35 1.49 -2.61
N ARG A 34 -2.98 2.23 -1.70
CA ARG A 34 -4.33 1.96 -1.19
C ARG A 34 -5.41 2.76 -1.92
N ALA A 35 -5.07 3.93 -2.45
CA ALA A 35 -6.01 4.80 -3.13
C ALA A 35 -6.32 4.28 -4.55
N PRO A 36 -7.59 4.31 -4.99
CA PRO A 36 -7.93 3.99 -6.36
C PRO A 36 -7.38 5.05 -7.32
N ALA A 37 -7.10 4.64 -8.56
CA ALA A 37 -6.49 5.52 -9.55
C ALA A 37 -7.37 6.74 -9.91
N GLU A 38 -8.70 6.58 -9.84
CA GLU A 38 -9.66 7.67 -10.09
C GLU A 38 -9.52 8.80 -9.07
N ASP A 39 -9.31 8.45 -7.80
CA ASP A 39 -9.13 9.44 -6.72
C ASP A 39 -7.77 10.14 -6.82
N ILE A 40 -6.71 9.42 -7.19
CA ILE A 40 -5.36 9.99 -7.35
C ILE A 40 -5.31 10.97 -8.53
N ALA A 41 -5.93 10.62 -9.66
CA ALA A 41 -5.81 11.35 -10.92
C ALA A 41 -6.36 12.79 -10.87
N THR A 42 -7.18 13.11 -9.87
CA THR A 42 -7.78 14.43 -9.70
C THR A 42 -6.83 15.44 -9.06
N TYR A 43 -5.77 14.98 -8.39
CA TYR A 43 -4.86 15.81 -7.60
C TYR A 43 -3.44 15.83 -8.18
N GLU A 44 -2.76 16.96 -7.97
CA GLU A 44 -1.35 17.09 -8.31
C GLU A 44 -0.47 16.26 -7.35
N ALA A 45 0.64 15.72 -7.86
CA ALA A 45 1.54 14.90 -7.06
C ALA A 45 2.08 15.66 -5.83
N ALA A 46 2.36 16.96 -5.97
CA ALA A 46 2.81 17.80 -4.86
C ALA A 46 1.75 17.93 -3.75
N ASP A 47 0.47 17.90 -4.09
CA ASP A 47 -0.61 18.00 -3.10
C ASP A 47 -0.77 16.69 -2.33
N LEU A 48 -0.64 15.56 -3.03
CA LEU A 48 -0.66 14.23 -2.44
C LEU A 48 0.53 14.01 -1.49
N GLU A 49 1.72 14.50 -1.85
CA GLU A 49 2.90 14.47 -0.96
C GLU A 49 2.67 15.32 0.30
N ARG A 50 2.17 16.55 0.14
CA ARG A 50 1.83 17.42 1.28
C ARG A 50 0.79 16.79 2.20
N ALA A 51 -0.23 16.15 1.64
CA ALA A 51 -1.25 15.46 2.39
C ALA A 51 -0.66 14.28 3.20
N ALA A 52 0.24 13.50 2.59
CA ALA A 52 0.93 12.42 3.28
C ALA A 52 1.80 12.92 4.44
N ASP A 53 2.49 14.05 4.28
CA ASP A 53 3.28 14.67 5.35
C ASP A 53 2.40 15.14 6.52
N LEU A 54 1.25 15.76 6.24
CA LEU A 54 0.29 16.16 7.27
C LEU A 54 -0.26 14.96 8.04
N ALA A 55 -0.66 13.91 7.32
CA ALA A 55 -1.10 12.66 7.92
C ALA A 55 0.01 12.03 8.78
N GLY A 56 1.25 12.01 8.29
CA GLY A 56 2.40 11.48 9.02
C GLY A 56 2.65 12.23 10.34
N LYS A 57 2.58 13.56 10.32
CA LYS A 57 2.71 14.39 11.54
C LYS A 57 1.60 14.10 12.54
N ALA A 58 0.36 14.00 12.07
CA ALA A 58 -0.80 13.73 12.92
C ALA A 58 -0.73 12.34 13.58
N ILE A 59 -0.31 11.32 12.82
CA ILE A 59 -0.11 9.96 13.34
C ILE A 59 1.06 9.92 14.32
N ALA A 60 2.15 10.65 14.07
CA ALA A 60 3.32 10.64 14.95
C ALA A 60 3.05 11.19 16.35
N VAL A 61 2.08 12.11 16.49
CA VAL A 61 1.70 12.69 17.79
C VAL A 61 0.50 11.99 18.45
N HIS A 62 -0.11 11.02 17.75
CA HIS A 62 -1.31 10.33 18.20
C HIS A 62 -1.05 9.45 19.44
N LYS A 63 -2.03 9.43 20.36
CA LYS A 63 -2.02 8.54 21.52
C LYS A 63 -3.21 7.58 21.49
N LYS A 64 -3.03 6.42 22.14
CA LYS A 64 -4.11 5.44 22.31
C LYS A 64 -5.34 6.08 22.96
N GLY A 65 -6.48 6.00 22.28
CA GLY A 65 -7.75 6.57 22.74
C GLY A 65 -8.08 7.95 22.15
N GLU A 66 -7.14 8.61 21.47
CA GLU A 66 -7.39 9.84 20.72
C GLU A 66 -7.84 9.52 19.29
N CYS A 67 -8.49 10.46 18.60
CA CYS A 67 -8.86 10.33 17.19
C CYS A 67 -8.00 11.27 16.34
N VAL A 68 -7.41 10.77 15.26
CA VAL A 68 -6.62 11.57 14.31
C VAL A 68 -7.51 12.42 13.41
N VAL A 69 -8.75 11.98 13.19
CA VAL A 69 -9.72 12.65 12.32
C VAL A 69 -10.78 13.32 13.21
N ALA A 70 -10.84 14.65 13.15
CA ALA A 70 -11.95 15.42 13.71
C ALA A 70 -12.85 15.88 12.56
N VAL A 71 -14.10 15.46 12.58
CA VAL A 71 -15.15 15.98 11.69
C VAL A 71 -16.03 16.86 12.55
N ASP A 72 -15.98 18.17 12.32
CA ASP A 72 -16.91 19.10 12.93
C ASP A 72 -18.20 19.09 12.10
N ALA A 73 -19.34 18.77 12.74
CA ALA A 73 -20.61 18.57 12.06
C ALA A 73 -21.44 19.85 11.95
N ASP A 74 -21.00 20.96 12.57
CA ASP A 74 -21.75 22.21 12.68
C ASP A 74 -21.23 23.33 11.75
N SER A 75 -20.91 23.01 10.49
CA SER A 75 -20.55 24.00 9.45
C SER A 75 -21.58 24.11 8.33
#